data_AF-A0AAD9LA67-F1
#
_entry.id   AF-A0AAD9LA67-F1
#
_cell.length_a   1.000
_cell.length_b   1.000
_cell.length_c   1.000
_cell.angle_alpha   90.00
_cell.angle_beta   90.00
_cell.angle_gamma   90.00
#
_symmetry.space_group_name_H-M   'P 1'
#
loop_
_entity.id
_entity.type
_entity.pdbx_description
1 polymer ?
#
loop_
_entity_poly.entity_id
_entity_poly.type
_entity_poly.pdbx_seq_one_letter_code
_entity_poly.pdbx_strand_id
1 'polypeptide(L)'
;MLQSGSLYQANDNELFESLISTRAVWILKTLSTEELDRLERIAYGANPGSDDSIVEQCLQKGILVQSEQRYLFSSPVMWRFFVKMRVGHIVRALDAPKTLPEMVARVMRSIDYNSIRQTLGRSLSSDIPLERTWQMEFYKAAYRCIPSTFVTSADVGALFGSSGFVDFTIHGGDIFWGIELLREASNLVEHIERFSPGGSYFSLKLSDFCLIDFRRVVSIDHVAMERIAADMRDCDKLFVVCYDARVAGVVVFNSAMDVVYRI
;
A
#
# COMPACT_ATOMS: atom_id res chain seq x y z
N MET A 1 43.55 -25.54 4.47
CA MET A 1 42.42 -25.20 5.36
C MET A 1 41.41 -24.44 4.51
N LEU A 2 40.36 -25.14 4.06
CA LEU A 2 39.23 -24.56 3.36
C LEU A 2 38.27 -24.03 4.43
N GLN A 3 38.19 -22.70 4.55
CA GLN A 3 37.12 -22.10 5.34
C GLN A 3 35.84 -22.11 4.51
N SER A 4 34.84 -22.72 5.13
CA SER A 4 33.48 -22.95 4.67
C SER A 4 32.75 -21.64 4.35
N GLY A 5 32.81 -21.21 3.10
CA GLY A 5 31.79 -20.37 2.49
C GLY A 5 30.64 -21.27 2.02
N SER A 6 29.52 -21.24 2.74
CA SER A 6 28.29 -21.90 2.28
C SER A 6 27.81 -21.20 1.01
N LEU A 7 27.81 -21.93 -0.12
CA LEU A 7 27.23 -21.55 -1.42
C LEU A 7 25.70 -21.29 -1.37
N TYR A 8 25.06 -21.34 -0.19
CA TYR A 8 23.61 -21.38 -0.03
C TYR A 8 23.02 -20.32 0.91
N GLN A 9 23.80 -19.34 1.36
CA GLN A 9 23.22 -18.10 1.91
C GLN A 9 23.40 -16.99 0.89
N ALA A 10 22.42 -16.84 0.02
CA ALA A 10 22.41 -15.73 -0.90
C ALA A 10 22.11 -14.46 -0.10
N ASN A 11 23.13 -13.61 0.08
CA ASN A 11 22.87 -12.21 0.32
C ASN A 11 22.41 -11.61 -1.03
N ASP A 12 21.21 -12.01 -1.47
CA ASP A 12 20.64 -11.70 -2.78
C ASP A 12 20.70 -10.20 -3.06
N ASN A 13 20.60 -9.37 -2.01
CA ASN A 13 20.76 -7.93 -2.10
C ASN A 13 22.17 -7.50 -2.49
N GLU A 14 23.24 -8.07 -1.92
CA GLU A 14 24.62 -7.70 -2.30
C GLU A 14 24.96 -8.12 -3.73
N LEU A 15 24.53 -9.31 -4.14
CA LEU A 15 24.67 -9.75 -5.53
C LEU A 15 23.88 -8.84 -6.46
N PHE A 16 22.66 -8.47 -6.08
CA PHE A 16 21.81 -7.58 -6.85
C PHE A 16 22.38 -6.17 -6.96
N GLU A 17 22.87 -5.58 -5.87
CA GLU A 17 23.54 -4.27 -5.87
C GLU A 17 24.82 -4.29 -6.73
N SER A 18 25.59 -5.38 -6.65
CA SER A 18 26.77 -5.58 -7.51
C SER A 18 26.37 -5.65 -8.99
N LEU A 19 25.27 -6.34 -9.33
CA LEU A 19 24.75 -6.41 -10.69
C LEU A 19 24.23 -5.04 -11.18
N ILE A 20 23.59 -4.23 -10.32
CA ILE A 20 23.16 -2.86 -10.67
C ILE A 20 24.35 -1.95 -11.00
N SER A 21 25.49 -2.17 -10.35
CA SER A 21 26.69 -1.38 -10.59
C SER A 21 27.36 -1.68 -11.95
N THR A 22 26.92 -2.72 -12.66
CA THR A 22 27.45 -3.07 -13.97
C THR A 22 27.01 -2.09 -15.05
N ARG A 23 27.90 -1.88 -16.03
CA ARG A 23 27.65 -1.03 -17.21
C ARG A 23 26.39 -1.43 -17.99
N ALA A 24 26.05 -2.73 -18.00
CA ALA A 24 24.86 -3.24 -18.66
C ALA A 24 23.57 -2.68 -18.05
N VAL A 25 23.50 -2.51 -16.72
CA VAL A 25 22.33 -1.95 -16.05
C VAL A 25 22.30 -0.43 -16.12
N TRP A 26 23.48 0.20 -16.12
CA TRP A 26 23.58 1.65 -16.27
C TRP A 26 22.97 2.14 -17.58
N ILE A 27 23.01 1.34 -18.64
CA ILE A 27 22.49 1.74 -19.95
C ILE A 27 20.95 1.90 -19.95
N LEU A 28 20.22 1.16 -19.10
CA LEU A 28 18.78 1.35 -18.90
C LEU A 28 18.47 2.74 -18.29
N LYS A 29 19.35 3.25 -17.41
CA LYS A 29 19.21 4.58 -16.81
C LYS A 29 19.44 5.73 -17.80
N THR A 30 19.93 5.43 -19.01
CA THR A 30 20.10 6.42 -20.08
C THR A 30 18.81 6.66 -20.89
N LEU A 31 17.78 5.85 -20.68
CA LEU A 31 16.48 6.04 -21.32
C LEU A 31 15.65 7.06 -20.52
N SER A 32 14.98 7.95 -21.24
CA SER A 32 13.96 8.85 -20.71
C SER A 32 12.69 8.09 -20.29
N THR A 33 11.82 8.73 -19.51
CA THR A 33 10.52 8.15 -19.11
C THR A 33 9.67 7.76 -20.32
N GLU A 34 9.64 8.59 -21.37
CA GLU A 34 8.90 8.30 -22.60
C GLU A 34 9.47 7.08 -23.34
N GLU A 35 10.80 6.98 -23.43
CA GLU A 35 11.46 5.81 -24.05
C GLU A 35 11.21 4.53 -23.26
N LEU A 36 11.19 4.62 -21.93
CA LEU A 36 10.82 3.53 -21.05
C LEU A 36 9.37 3.10 -21.29
N ASP A 37 8.44 4.03 -21.41
CA ASP A 37 7.01 3.77 -21.71
C ASP A 37 6.83 3.02 -23.02
N ARG A 38 7.52 3.47 -24.07
CA ARG A 38 7.51 2.82 -25.39
C ARG A 38 8.07 1.40 -25.31
N LEU A 39 9.20 1.22 -24.61
CA LEU A 39 9.82 -0.09 -24.39
C LEU A 39 8.91 -1.06 -23.60
N GLU A 40 8.14 -0.57 -22.63
CA GLU A 40 7.16 -1.38 -21.88
C GLU A 40 6.05 -1.92 -22.78
N ARG A 41 5.49 -1.06 -23.65
CA ARG A 41 4.48 -1.50 -24.62
C ARG A 41 5.01 -2.60 -25.52
N ILE A 42 6.25 -2.46 -26.02
CA ILE A 42 6.92 -3.48 -26.83
C ILE A 42 7.09 -4.78 -26.04
N ALA A 43 7.54 -4.69 -24.78
CA ALA A 43 7.71 -5.84 -23.90
C ALA A 43 6.41 -6.63 -23.67
N TYR A 44 5.26 -5.95 -23.64
CA TYR A 44 3.93 -6.55 -23.53
C TYR A 44 3.28 -6.89 -24.88
N GLY A 45 4.03 -6.83 -25.99
CA GLY A 45 3.61 -7.35 -27.29
C GLY A 45 2.94 -6.33 -28.22
N ALA A 46 3.06 -5.03 -27.94
CA ALA A 46 2.64 -4.01 -28.91
C ALA A 46 3.51 -4.07 -30.18
N ASN A 47 2.89 -3.84 -31.34
CA ASN A 47 3.60 -3.81 -32.62
C ASN A 47 4.57 -2.60 -32.66
N PRO A 48 5.88 -2.81 -32.87
CA PRO A 48 6.87 -1.75 -32.79
C PRO A 48 6.86 -0.77 -33.97
N GLY A 49 5.96 -0.86 -34.96
CA GLY A 49 6.04 -0.05 -36.19
C GLY A 49 6.00 1.48 -36.02
N SER A 50 5.66 2.03 -34.85
CA SER A 50 5.82 3.48 -34.51
C SER A 50 6.99 3.75 -33.55
N ASP A 51 7.67 2.69 -33.12
CA ASP A 51 8.69 2.60 -32.09
C ASP A 51 10.01 1.98 -32.61
N ASP A 52 10.18 1.87 -33.93
CA ASP A 52 11.38 1.28 -34.55
C ASP A 52 12.68 1.97 -34.08
N SER A 53 12.65 3.29 -33.88
CA SER A 53 13.82 4.05 -33.41
C SER A 53 14.22 3.72 -31.97
N ILE A 54 13.27 3.40 -31.08
CA ILE A 54 13.60 2.98 -29.71
C ILE A 54 14.04 1.52 -29.68
N VAL A 55 13.46 0.66 -30.54
CA VAL A 55 13.90 -0.73 -30.70
C VAL A 55 15.35 -0.77 -31.17
N GLU A 56 15.68 -0.02 -32.22
CA GLU A 56 17.05 0.02 -32.77
C GLU A 56 18.04 0.53 -31.72
N GLN A 57 17.72 1.60 -31.00
CA GLN A 57 18.54 2.08 -29.89
C GLN A 57 18.72 1.03 -28.80
N CYS A 58 17.67 0.31 -28.42
CA CYS A 58 17.73 -0.73 -27.40
C CYS A 58 18.54 -1.96 -27.86
N LEU A 59 18.51 -2.31 -29.14
CA LEU A 59 19.39 -3.34 -29.74
C LEU A 59 20.85 -2.88 -29.70
N GLN A 60 21.15 -1.65 -30.14
CA GLN A 60 22.50 -1.09 -30.12
C GLN A 60 23.08 -0.99 -28.70
N LYS A 61 22.23 -0.64 -27.73
CA LYS A 61 22.58 -0.58 -26.30
C LYS A 61 22.64 -1.97 -25.63
N GLY A 62 22.31 -3.05 -26.33
CA GLY A 62 22.28 -4.41 -25.76
C GLY A 62 21.20 -4.61 -24.68
N ILE A 63 20.16 -3.79 -24.68
CA ILE A 63 18.98 -3.92 -23.81
C ILE A 63 18.07 -5.01 -24.36
N LEU A 64 17.86 -5.00 -25.68
CA LEU A 64 17.08 -5.99 -26.40
C LEU A 64 17.99 -6.89 -27.25
N VAL A 65 17.46 -8.05 -27.60
CA VAL A 65 17.96 -8.94 -28.65
C VAL A 65 16.81 -9.30 -29.56
N GLN A 66 17.11 -9.47 -30.85
CA GLN A 66 16.15 -9.97 -31.82
C GLN A 66 16.23 -11.50 -31.84
N SER A 67 15.12 -12.17 -31.56
CA SER A 67 14.98 -13.61 -31.69
C SER A 67 13.79 -13.90 -32.61
N GLU A 68 14.06 -14.52 -33.75
CA GLU A 68 13.07 -14.77 -34.80
C GLU A 68 12.35 -13.47 -35.24
N GLN A 69 11.07 -13.32 -34.88
CA GLN A 69 10.21 -12.18 -35.20
C GLN A 69 9.88 -11.30 -33.99
N ARG A 70 10.58 -11.49 -32.86
CA ARG A 70 10.29 -10.74 -31.62
C ARG A 70 11.55 -10.12 -31.04
N TYR A 71 11.33 -9.00 -30.36
CA TYR A 71 12.34 -8.37 -29.53
C TYR A 71 12.16 -8.85 -28.09
N LEU A 72 13.24 -9.38 -27.50
CA LEU A 72 13.28 -9.85 -26.13
C LEU A 72 14.33 -9.06 -25.36
N PHE A 73 14.20 -8.96 -24.04
CA PHE A 73 15.30 -8.46 -23.22
C PHE A 73 16.52 -9.36 -23.37
N SER A 74 17.70 -8.74 -23.44
CA SER A 74 18.98 -9.45 -23.65
C SER A 74 19.30 -10.48 -22.57
N SER A 75 18.68 -10.38 -21.40
CA SER A 75 18.71 -11.40 -20.35
C SER A 75 17.52 -11.26 -19.39
N PRO A 76 17.18 -12.32 -18.62
CA PRO A 76 16.22 -12.23 -17.51
C PRO A 76 16.61 -11.18 -16.45
N VAL A 77 17.91 -10.94 -16.29
CA VAL A 77 18.45 -9.92 -15.39
C VAL A 77 18.12 -8.51 -15.90
N MET A 78 18.30 -8.25 -17.21
CA MET A 78 17.91 -6.98 -17.84
C MET A 78 16.41 -6.74 -17.72
N TRP A 79 15.58 -7.76 -17.94
CA TRP A 79 14.13 -7.70 -17.71
C TRP A 79 13.80 -7.32 -16.27
N ARG A 80 14.41 -8.00 -15.28
CA ARG A 80 14.19 -7.70 -13.85
C ARG A 80 14.58 -6.26 -13.50
N PHE A 81 15.65 -5.73 -14.08
CA PHE A 81 16.04 -4.32 -13.87
C PHE A 81 15.05 -3.36 -14.50
N PHE A 82 14.63 -3.62 -15.74
CA PHE A 82 13.59 -2.85 -16.40
C PHE A 82 12.31 -2.82 -15.55
N VAL A 83 11.82 -3.98 -15.09
CA VAL A 83 10.65 -4.08 -14.22
C VAL A 83 10.87 -3.32 -12.90
N LYS A 84 12.02 -3.46 -12.24
CA LYS A 84 12.34 -2.71 -11.01
C LYS A 84 12.36 -1.19 -11.25
N MET A 85 12.77 -0.73 -12.43
CA MET A 85 12.71 0.70 -12.79
C MET A 85 11.29 1.16 -13.08
N ARG A 86 10.48 0.36 -13.79
CA ARG A 86 9.11 0.72 -14.18
C ARG A 86 8.13 0.66 -13.03
N VAL A 87 8.13 -0.45 -12.31
CA VAL A 87 7.23 -0.73 -11.19
C VAL A 87 7.76 -0.14 -9.88
N GLY A 88 9.06 0.20 -9.85
CA GLY A 88 9.75 0.72 -8.68
C GLY A 88 10.19 -0.38 -7.70
N HIS A 89 10.85 0.06 -6.64
CA HIS A 89 11.13 -0.76 -5.46
C HIS A 89 10.26 -0.25 -4.32
N ILE A 90 9.37 -1.10 -3.80
CA ILE A 90 8.60 -0.76 -2.60
C ILE A 90 9.57 -0.77 -1.42
N VAL A 91 9.96 0.41 -0.96
CA VAL A 91 10.74 0.57 0.26
C VAL A 91 9.80 0.43 1.44
N ARG A 92 10.02 -0.62 2.23
CA ARG A 92 9.32 -0.89 3.49
C ARG A 92 10.08 -0.25 4.65
N ALA A 93 9.37 0.11 5.71
CA ALA A 93 9.96 0.63 6.94
C ALA A 93 10.98 -0.37 7.51
N LEU A 94 12.06 0.14 8.10
CA LEU A 94 13.07 -0.71 8.77
C LEU A 94 12.58 -1.19 10.14
N ASP A 95 11.90 -0.30 10.86
CA ASP A 95 11.43 -0.57 12.23
C ASP A 95 9.93 -0.86 12.25
N ALA A 96 9.55 -1.87 13.03
CA ALA A 96 8.14 -2.16 13.30
C ALA A 96 7.46 -1.03 14.09
N PRO A 97 6.16 -0.77 13.86
CA PRO A 97 5.36 0.03 14.79
C PRO A 97 5.27 -0.67 16.14
N LYS A 98 5.39 0.08 17.24
CA LYS A 98 5.32 -0.47 18.60
C LYS A 98 3.87 -0.63 19.09
N THR A 99 2.98 0.20 18.56
CA THR A 99 1.57 0.24 18.96
C THR A 99 0.66 0.41 17.74
N LEU A 100 -0.59 -0.01 17.85
CA LEU A 100 -1.58 0.15 16.79
C LEU A 100 -1.87 1.64 16.47
N PRO A 101 -2.00 2.56 17.45
CA PRO A 101 -2.10 4.00 17.16
C PRO A 101 -0.89 4.57 16.40
N GLU A 102 0.32 4.13 16.74
CA GLU A 102 1.52 4.51 15.99
C GLU A 102 1.45 4.01 14.54
N MET A 103 1.00 2.77 14.33
CA MET A 103 0.80 2.22 12.99
C MET A 103 -0.21 3.03 12.19
N VAL A 104 -1.37 3.36 12.77
CA VAL A 104 -2.39 4.21 12.11
C VAL A 104 -1.78 5.56 11.72
N ALA A 105 -1.06 6.23 12.62
CA ALA A 105 -0.43 7.51 12.33
C ALA A 105 0.62 7.42 11.20
N ARG A 106 1.43 6.35 11.17
CA ARG A 106 2.38 6.08 10.08
C ARG A 106 1.67 5.89 8.74
N VAL A 107 0.58 5.12 8.74
CA VAL A 107 -0.22 4.86 7.52
C VAL A 107 -0.83 6.15 7.00
N MET A 108 -1.48 6.95 7.85
CA MET A 108 -2.13 8.19 7.44
C MET A 108 -1.12 9.20 6.86
N ARG A 109 0.11 9.23 7.37
CA ARG A 109 1.22 10.01 6.78
C ARG A 109 1.67 9.51 5.41
N SER A 110 1.46 8.22 5.12
CA SER A 110 1.98 7.55 3.92
C SER A 110 0.93 7.37 2.83
N ILE A 111 -0.34 7.68 3.11
CA ILE A 111 -1.42 7.65 2.11
C ILE A 111 -1.12 8.67 1.01
N ASP A 112 -1.29 8.24 -0.24
CA ASP A 112 -1.26 9.15 -1.38
C ASP A 112 -2.63 9.82 -1.53
N TYR A 113 -2.79 10.97 -0.88
CA TYR A 113 -4.02 11.76 -0.98
C TYR A 113 -4.27 12.30 -2.39
N ASN A 114 -3.27 12.39 -3.28
CA ASN A 114 -3.53 12.74 -4.69
C ASN A 114 -4.26 11.61 -5.41
N SER A 115 -3.90 10.35 -5.15
CA SER A 115 -4.62 9.19 -5.66
C SER A 115 -6.09 9.21 -5.22
N ILE A 116 -6.36 9.51 -3.94
CA ILE A 116 -7.74 9.69 -3.45
C ILE A 116 -8.45 10.84 -4.18
N ARG A 117 -7.79 12.00 -4.35
CA ARG A 117 -8.38 13.16 -5.05
C ARG A 117 -8.77 12.81 -6.49
N GLN A 118 -7.93 12.07 -7.19
CA GLN A 118 -8.10 11.75 -8.61
C GLN A 118 -8.95 10.50 -8.86
N THR A 119 -9.38 9.79 -7.81
CA THR A 119 -10.16 8.56 -7.97
C THR A 119 -11.50 8.81 -8.66
N LEU A 120 -11.87 7.88 -9.54
CA LEU A 120 -13.21 7.79 -10.13
C LEU A 120 -14.17 6.95 -9.25
N GLY A 121 -13.65 6.26 -8.22
CA GLY A 121 -14.44 5.45 -7.29
C GLY A 121 -15.15 6.32 -6.26
N ARG A 122 -16.19 7.04 -6.68
CA ARG A 122 -16.97 7.98 -5.86
C ARG A 122 -18.46 7.72 -5.94
N SER A 123 -19.17 8.10 -4.88
CA SER A 123 -20.62 8.13 -4.85
C SER A 123 -21.16 9.19 -5.81
N LEU A 124 -22.07 8.81 -6.71
CA LEU A 124 -22.66 9.72 -7.70
C LEU A 124 -23.42 10.90 -7.06
N SER A 125 -24.08 10.67 -5.93
CA SER A 125 -24.94 11.67 -5.27
C SER A 125 -24.19 12.61 -4.33
N SER A 126 -23.03 12.18 -3.82
CA SER A 126 -22.32 12.91 -2.77
C SER A 126 -20.89 13.27 -3.13
N ASP A 127 -20.33 12.71 -4.21
CA ASP A 127 -18.91 12.83 -4.60
C ASP A 127 -17.92 12.31 -3.52
N ILE A 128 -18.42 11.55 -2.54
CA ILE A 128 -17.61 10.95 -1.47
C ILE A 128 -16.87 9.73 -2.03
N PRO A 129 -15.54 9.58 -1.81
CA PRO A 129 -14.82 8.37 -2.16
C PRO A 129 -15.46 7.12 -1.55
N LEU A 130 -15.57 6.07 -2.35
CA LEU A 130 -16.03 4.77 -1.86
C LEU A 130 -15.03 4.22 -0.83
N GLU A 131 -15.53 3.41 0.10
CA GLU A 131 -14.71 2.75 1.12
C GLU A 131 -13.54 1.96 0.50
N ARG A 132 -13.80 1.28 -0.63
CA ARG A 132 -12.77 0.57 -1.38
C ARG A 132 -11.60 1.45 -1.81
N THR A 133 -11.83 2.72 -2.13
CA THR A 133 -10.76 3.67 -2.46
C THR A 133 -9.83 3.85 -1.25
N TRP A 134 -10.41 4.02 -0.06
CA TRP A 134 -9.65 4.14 1.19
C TRP A 134 -8.93 2.84 1.54
N GLN A 135 -9.60 1.70 1.39
CA GLN A 135 -8.99 0.38 1.62
C GLN A 135 -7.77 0.13 0.73
N MET A 136 -7.83 0.47 -0.57
CA MET A 136 -6.69 0.29 -1.47
C MET A 136 -5.50 1.20 -1.12
N GLU A 137 -5.75 2.47 -0.80
CA GLU A 137 -4.66 3.36 -0.35
C GLU A 137 -4.10 2.97 1.01
N PHE A 138 -4.97 2.56 1.93
CA PHE A 138 -4.58 2.04 3.24
C PHE A 138 -3.67 0.82 3.07
N TYR A 139 -4.04 -0.17 2.25
CA TYR A 139 -3.23 -1.36 2.03
C TYR A 139 -1.83 -1.01 1.50
N LYS A 140 -1.75 -0.16 0.47
CA LYS A 140 -0.47 0.30 -0.10
C LYS A 140 0.39 1.02 0.94
N ALA A 141 -0.20 1.93 1.70
CA ALA A 141 0.50 2.71 2.72
C ALA A 141 0.92 1.83 3.90
N ALA A 142 0.04 0.95 4.37
CA ALA A 142 0.30 0.02 5.46
C ALA A 142 1.45 -0.91 5.14
N TYR A 143 1.45 -1.52 3.95
CA TYR A 143 2.52 -2.40 3.49
C TYR A 143 3.90 -1.74 3.53
N ARG A 144 3.97 -0.42 3.25
CA ARG A 144 5.20 0.38 3.32
C ARG A 144 5.61 0.75 4.75
N CYS A 145 4.67 0.79 5.70
CA CYS A 145 4.90 1.23 7.08
C CYS A 145 5.39 0.13 8.03
N ILE A 146 5.50 -1.11 7.56
CA ILE A 146 5.94 -2.27 8.34
C ILE A 146 7.15 -2.97 7.70
N PRO A 147 8.08 -3.53 8.49
CA PRO A 147 9.27 -4.22 7.98
C PRO A 147 8.94 -5.57 7.34
N SER A 148 9.91 -6.14 6.61
CA SER A 148 9.75 -7.41 5.87
C SER A 148 9.36 -8.60 6.73
N THR A 149 9.59 -8.54 8.04
CA THR A 149 9.20 -9.55 9.04
C THR A 149 7.71 -9.52 9.38
N PHE A 150 6.98 -8.51 8.91
CA PHE A 150 5.53 -8.37 9.09
C PHE A 150 4.78 -8.56 7.78
N VAL A 151 3.52 -8.95 7.89
CA VAL A 151 2.61 -9.14 6.75
C VAL A 151 1.34 -8.35 6.98
N THR A 152 0.91 -7.61 5.96
CA THR A 152 -0.45 -7.04 5.88
C THR A 152 -1.30 -7.94 5.00
N SER A 153 -2.36 -8.49 5.56
CA SER A 153 -3.28 -9.41 4.86
C SER A 153 -4.67 -8.80 4.81
N ALA A 154 -5.28 -8.79 3.63
CA ALA A 154 -6.67 -8.39 3.44
C ALA A 154 -7.62 -9.57 3.65
N ASP A 155 -8.88 -9.27 3.96
CA ASP A 155 -9.99 -10.23 4.02
C ASP A 155 -9.68 -11.47 4.89
N VAL A 156 -9.20 -11.24 6.11
CA VAL A 156 -8.84 -12.34 7.02
C VAL A 156 -10.07 -12.79 7.81
N GLY A 157 -10.36 -14.09 7.76
CA GLY A 157 -11.55 -14.63 8.40
C GLY A 157 -11.60 -16.15 8.43
N ALA A 158 -11.89 -16.74 7.26
CA ALA A 158 -12.19 -18.16 7.12
C ALA A 158 -11.12 -19.10 7.69
N LEU A 159 -9.83 -18.80 7.51
CA LEU A 159 -8.72 -19.62 8.04
C LEU A 159 -8.70 -19.69 9.58
N PHE A 160 -9.35 -18.74 10.25
CA PHE A 160 -9.46 -18.66 11.70
C PHE A 160 -10.85 -19.07 12.20
N GLY A 161 -11.71 -19.60 11.32
CA GLY A 161 -13.08 -19.98 11.67
C GLY A 161 -13.99 -18.78 11.98
N SER A 162 -13.66 -17.58 11.48
CA SER A 162 -14.55 -16.42 11.55
C SER A 162 -15.62 -16.51 10.46
N SER A 163 -16.84 -16.08 10.79
CA SER A 163 -17.96 -15.96 9.84
C SER A 163 -17.94 -14.67 9.02
N GLY A 164 -17.03 -13.74 9.36
CA GLY A 164 -16.80 -12.51 8.63
C GLY A 164 -15.36 -12.41 8.15
N PHE A 165 -15.07 -11.33 7.43
CA PHE A 165 -13.72 -10.98 6.98
C PHE A 165 -13.40 -9.60 7.52
N VAL A 166 -12.34 -9.46 8.32
CA VAL A 166 -11.83 -8.14 8.71
C VAL A 166 -11.08 -7.56 7.53
N ASP A 167 -11.25 -6.25 7.29
CA ASP A 167 -10.65 -5.59 6.12
C ASP A 167 -9.14 -5.85 6.02
N PHE A 168 -8.41 -5.65 7.13
CA PHE A 168 -6.99 -5.93 7.19
C PHE A 168 -6.56 -6.54 8.52
N THR A 169 -5.50 -7.34 8.44
CA THR A 169 -4.67 -7.68 9.60
C THR A 169 -3.22 -7.30 9.38
N ILE A 170 -2.52 -7.01 10.47
CA ILE A 170 -1.07 -6.84 10.50
C ILE A 170 -0.51 -7.89 11.46
N HIS A 171 0.36 -8.75 10.95
CA HIS A 171 0.93 -9.86 11.71
C HIS A 171 2.46 -9.87 11.65
N GLY A 172 3.11 -10.04 12.81
CA GLY A 172 4.56 -10.20 12.92
C GLY A 172 5.01 -10.38 14.37
N GLY A 173 5.78 -11.43 14.66
CA GLY A 173 6.14 -11.79 16.03
C GLY A 173 4.89 -12.07 16.87
N ASP A 174 4.78 -11.42 18.03
CA ASP A 174 3.61 -11.54 18.93
C ASP A 174 2.47 -10.56 18.56
N ILE A 175 2.66 -9.73 17.52
CA ILE A 175 1.65 -8.77 17.06
C ILE A 175 0.72 -9.46 16.07
N PHE A 176 -0.58 -9.41 16.37
CA PHE A 176 -1.65 -9.70 15.42
C PHE A 176 -2.78 -8.69 15.59
N TRP A 177 -2.77 -7.62 14.79
CA TRP A 177 -3.77 -6.55 14.86
C TRP A 177 -4.83 -6.69 13.78
N GLY A 178 -6.09 -6.37 14.10
CA GLY A 178 -7.16 -6.22 13.12
C GLY A 178 -7.51 -4.75 12.88
N ILE A 179 -7.83 -4.42 11.63
CA ILE A 179 -8.13 -3.05 11.23
C ILE A 179 -9.35 -3.10 10.31
N GLU A 180 -10.40 -2.41 10.72
CA GLU A 180 -11.65 -2.27 9.97
C GLU A 180 -11.80 -0.83 9.49
N LEU A 181 -12.10 -0.61 8.22
CA LEU A 181 -12.32 0.72 7.66
C LEU A 181 -13.81 0.96 7.48
N LEU A 182 -14.23 2.20 7.72
CA LEU A 182 -15.59 2.66 7.53
C LEU A 182 -15.58 4.00 6.81
N ARG A 183 -16.76 4.40 6.32
CA ARG A 183 -16.99 5.77 5.87
C ARG A 183 -18.27 6.34 6.45
N GLU A 184 -18.23 7.65 6.74
CA GLU A 184 -19.39 8.44 7.13
C GLU A 184 -20.19 7.84 8.31
N ALA A 185 -19.50 7.18 9.26
CA ALA A 185 -20.12 6.46 10.39
C ALA A 185 -21.14 5.37 10.01
N SER A 186 -21.11 4.89 8.76
CA SER A 186 -22.08 3.92 8.27
C SER A 186 -22.01 2.63 9.07
N ASN A 187 -23.13 2.23 9.69
CA ASN A 187 -23.26 1.00 10.49
C ASN A 187 -22.21 0.87 11.61
N LEU A 188 -21.70 1.96 12.16
CA LEU A 188 -20.60 1.95 13.13
C LEU A 188 -20.84 0.97 14.29
N VAL A 189 -22.05 0.95 14.86
CA VAL A 189 -22.43 0.03 15.95
C VAL A 189 -22.27 -1.44 15.53
N GLU A 190 -22.73 -1.80 14.33
CA GLU A 190 -22.58 -3.17 13.82
C GLU A 190 -21.11 -3.57 13.70
N HIS A 191 -20.25 -2.67 13.18
CA HIS A 191 -18.82 -2.94 13.07
C HIS A 191 -18.14 -3.07 14.44
N ILE A 192 -18.56 -2.29 15.45
CA ILE A 192 -18.09 -2.45 16.84
C ILE A 192 -18.49 -3.83 17.39
N GLU A 193 -19.75 -4.24 17.16
CA GLU A 193 -20.28 -5.52 17.61
C GLU A 193 -19.55 -6.73 16.99
N ARG A 194 -19.04 -6.61 15.75
CA ARG A 194 -18.25 -7.68 15.11
C ARG A 194 -17.00 -8.07 15.92
N PHE A 195 -16.38 -7.12 16.62
CA PHE A 195 -15.21 -7.37 17.47
C PHE A 195 -15.57 -7.78 18.92
N SER A 196 -16.84 -7.62 19.31
CA SER A 196 -17.31 -7.94 20.66
C SER A 196 -17.37 -9.46 20.90
N PRO A 197 -17.44 -9.92 22.17
CA PRO A 197 -17.63 -11.35 22.47
C PRO A 197 -18.86 -11.93 21.75
N GLY A 198 -18.64 -12.99 20.96
CA GLY A 198 -19.68 -13.60 20.11
C GLY A 198 -19.89 -12.93 18.74
N GLY A 199 -19.23 -11.79 18.49
CA GLY A 199 -19.16 -11.14 17.19
C GLY A 199 -18.37 -11.97 16.16
N SER A 200 -18.56 -11.64 14.88
CA SER A 200 -17.97 -12.41 13.78
C SER A 200 -16.44 -12.47 13.82
N TYR A 201 -15.76 -11.44 14.34
CA TYR A 201 -14.30 -11.35 14.42
C TYR A 201 -13.71 -11.89 15.73
N PHE A 202 -14.54 -12.32 16.69
CA PHE A 202 -14.08 -12.79 17.99
C PHE A 202 -13.13 -14.00 17.89
N SER A 203 -13.36 -14.90 16.92
CA SER A 203 -12.52 -16.09 16.71
C SER A 203 -11.12 -15.79 16.17
N LEU A 204 -10.88 -14.58 15.64
CA LEU A 204 -9.57 -14.18 15.12
C LEU A 204 -8.50 -14.09 16.22
N LYS A 205 -8.89 -13.94 17.50
CA LYS A 205 -7.97 -13.80 18.64
C LYS A 205 -6.90 -12.72 18.41
N LEU A 206 -7.33 -11.58 17.89
CA LEU A 206 -6.47 -10.43 17.65
C LEU A 206 -5.87 -9.93 18.97
N SER A 207 -4.58 -9.61 18.96
CA SER A 207 -3.88 -8.98 20.08
C SER A 207 -4.37 -7.56 20.35
N ASP A 208 -4.80 -6.85 19.31
CA ASP A 208 -5.47 -5.55 19.38
C ASP A 208 -6.28 -5.30 18.09
N PHE A 209 -7.16 -4.31 18.07
CA PHE A 209 -7.87 -3.90 16.87
C PHE A 209 -8.21 -2.42 16.87
N CYS A 210 -8.55 -1.88 15.69
CA CYS A 210 -9.12 -0.54 15.59
C CYS A 210 -10.11 -0.43 14.45
N LEU A 211 -10.98 0.58 14.57
CA LEU A 211 -11.86 1.04 13.50
C LEU A 211 -11.32 2.36 12.99
N ILE A 212 -11.26 2.56 11.68
CA ILE A 212 -10.84 3.81 11.05
C ILE A 212 -11.98 4.31 10.18
N ASP A 213 -12.64 5.37 10.61
CA ASP A 213 -13.80 5.94 9.93
C ASP A 213 -13.43 7.23 9.19
N PHE A 214 -13.58 7.21 7.87
CA PHE A 214 -13.30 8.34 7.00
C PHE A 214 -14.56 9.21 6.83
N ARG A 215 -14.48 10.47 7.26
CA ARG A 215 -15.61 11.41 7.24
C ARG A 215 -15.27 12.68 6.48
N ARG A 216 -16.08 13.01 5.47
CA ARG A 216 -15.99 14.30 4.82
C ARG A 216 -16.63 15.36 5.71
N VAL A 217 -15.86 16.40 6.03
CA VAL A 217 -16.34 17.54 6.81
C VAL A 217 -16.21 18.83 6.01
N VAL A 218 -17.19 19.72 6.10
CA VAL A 218 -17.11 21.06 5.49
C VAL A 218 -16.13 21.92 6.29
N SER A 219 -16.22 21.82 7.61
CA SER A 219 -15.33 22.43 8.59
C SER A 219 -15.27 21.56 9.85
N ILE A 220 -14.13 21.62 10.55
CA ILE A 220 -13.99 21.04 11.89
C ILE A 220 -14.54 22.07 12.89
N ASP A 221 -15.86 22.12 13.01
CA ASP A 221 -16.58 23.00 13.93
C ASP A 221 -17.11 22.24 15.16
N HIS A 222 -17.71 22.98 16.09
CA HIS A 222 -18.22 22.42 17.36
C HIS A 222 -19.23 21.28 17.14
N VAL A 223 -20.12 21.41 16.15
CA VAL A 223 -21.18 20.42 15.90
C VAL A 223 -20.59 19.13 15.34
N ALA A 224 -19.66 19.24 14.38
CA ALA A 224 -18.95 18.07 13.86
C ALA A 224 -18.14 17.36 14.97
N MET A 225 -17.48 18.12 15.84
CA MET A 225 -16.70 17.58 16.95
C MET A 225 -17.56 16.93 18.03
N GLU A 226 -18.73 17.47 18.36
CA GLU A 226 -19.65 16.84 19.30
C GLU A 226 -20.16 15.48 18.81
N ARG A 227 -20.47 15.36 17.52
CA ARG A 227 -20.90 14.09 16.90
C ARG A 227 -19.76 13.07 16.90
N ILE A 228 -18.56 13.48 16.49
CA ILE A 228 -17.39 12.59 16.52
C ILE A 228 -17.07 12.15 17.95
N ALA A 229 -17.11 13.08 18.91
CA ALA A 229 -16.89 12.76 20.31
C ALA A 229 -17.99 11.84 20.87
N ALA A 230 -19.22 11.91 20.36
CA ALA A 230 -20.28 10.97 20.72
C ALA A 230 -19.96 9.55 20.25
N ASP A 231 -19.64 9.39 18.97
CA ASP A 231 -19.30 8.08 18.40
C ASP A 231 -18.03 7.49 19.06
N MET A 232 -17.06 8.33 19.43
CA MET A 232 -15.84 7.88 20.12
C MET A 232 -16.07 7.44 21.57
N ARG A 233 -17.15 7.89 22.22
CA ARG A 233 -17.54 7.36 23.55
C ARG A 233 -18.03 5.93 23.46
N ASP A 234 -18.57 5.53 22.32
CA ASP A 234 -19.09 4.18 22.09
C ASP A 234 -17.99 3.20 21.66
N CYS A 235 -16.81 3.70 21.25
CA CYS A 235 -15.67 2.87 20.87
C CYS A 235 -14.32 3.55 21.18
N ASP A 236 -13.63 3.05 22.19
CA ASP A 236 -12.29 3.50 22.60
C ASP A 236 -11.17 3.15 21.61
N LYS A 237 -11.49 2.36 20.56
CA LYS A 237 -10.59 1.94 19.49
C LYS A 237 -10.91 2.58 18.14
N LEU A 238 -11.77 3.60 18.13
CA LEU A 238 -12.14 4.36 16.94
C LEU A 238 -11.13 5.46 16.64
N PHE A 239 -10.68 5.50 15.39
CA PHE A 239 -10.00 6.64 14.78
C PHE A 239 -10.95 7.30 13.78
N VAL A 240 -11.04 8.62 13.80
CA VAL A 240 -11.82 9.37 12.81
C VAL A 240 -10.89 10.21 11.96
N VAL A 241 -10.93 9.97 10.65
CA VAL A 241 -10.19 10.71 9.63
C VAL A 241 -11.13 11.73 9.01
N CYS A 242 -11.02 12.98 9.44
CA CYS A 242 -11.75 14.10 8.85
C CYS A 242 -11.01 14.63 7.63
N TYR A 243 -11.72 14.80 6.51
CA TYR A 243 -11.15 15.39 5.29
C TYR A 243 -12.12 16.38 4.64
N ASP A 244 -11.58 17.41 3.98
CA ASP A 244 -12.40 18.34 3.20
C ASP A 244 -12.77 17.79 1.81
N ALA A 245 -13.66 18.47 1.08
CA ALA A 245 -14.10 18.02 -0.25
C ALA A 245 -12.97 17.88 -1.29
N ARG A 246 -11.85 18.62 -1.12
CA ARG A 246 -10.66 18.55 -1.97
C ARG A 246 -9.61 17.59 -1.40
N VAL A 247 -9.91 16.94 -0.26
CA VAL A 247 -8.99 16.13 0.53
C VAL A 247 -7.71 16.92 0.85
N ALA A 248 -7.76 18.25 0.92
CA ALA A 248 -6.58 19.10 1.05
C ALA A 248 -6.16 19.25 2.51
N GLY A 249 -7.13 19.45 3.41
CA GLY A 249 -6.96 19.29 4.84
C GLY A 249 -7.42 17.90 5.28
N VAL A 250 -6.54 17.18 6.00
CA VAL A 250 -6.86 15.90 6.63
C VAL A 250 -6.43 15.96 8.08
N VAL A 251 -7.34 15.59 8.99
CA VAL A 251 -7.06 15.54 10.43
C VAL A 251 -7.54 14.20 10.96
N VAL A 252 -6.68 13.56 11.75
CA VAL A 252 -6.98 12.25 12.34
C VAL A 252 -7.07 12.43 13.85
N PHE A 253 -8.20 11.99 14.40
CA PHE A 253 -8.46 11.96 15.82
C PHE A 253 -8.41 10.51 16.33
N ASN A 254 -7.83 10.29 17.50
CA ASN A 254 -8.03 9.05 18.25
C ASN A 254 -9.27 9.16 19.14
N SER A 255 -9.64 8.08 19.83
CA SER A 255 -10.78 8.02 20.75
C SER A 255 -10.71 9.02 21.92
N ALA A 256 -9.52 9.50 22.27
CA ALA A 256 -9.33 10.55 23.28
C ALA A 256 -9.54 11.98 22.73
N MET A 257 -9.96 12.11 21.46
CA MET A 257 -10.06 13.38 20.72
C MET A 257 -8.71 14.10 20.50
N ASP A 258 -7.59 13.40 20.69
CA ASP A 258 -6.27 13.95 20.37
C ASP A 258 -6.02 13.89 18.86
N VAL A 259 -5.41 14.95 18.33
CA VAL A 259 -4.95 14.98 16.94
C VAL A 259 -3.67 14.13 16.82
N VAL A 260 -3.77 12.98 16.15
CA VAL A 260 -2.62 12.09 15.92
C VAL A 260 -1.90 12.38 14.60
N TYR A 261 -2.58 13.05 13.67
CA TYR A 261 -2.03 13.48 12.38
C TYR A 261 -2.83 14.64 11.78
N ARG A 262 -2.13 15.54 11.07
CA ARG A 262 -2.71 16.65 10.30
C ARG A 262 -1.86 16.98 9.09
N ILE A 263 -2.52 17.29 7.97
CA ILE A 263 -1.97 18.06 6.83
C ILE A 263 -2.87 19.25 6.51
#